data_AF-A0A936BM69-F1
#
_entry.id   AF-A0A936BM69-F1
#
_cell.length_a   1.000
_cell.length_b   1.000
_cell.length_c   1.000
_cell.angle_alpha   90.00
_cell.angle_beta   90.00
_cell.angle_gamma   90.00
#
_symmetry.space_group_name_H-M   'P 1'
#
loop_
_entity.id
_entity.type
_entity.pdbx_description
1 polymer ?
#
loop_
_entity_poly.entity_id
_entity_poly.type
_entity_poly.pdbx_seq_one_letter_code
_entity_poly.pdbx_strand_id
1 'polypeptide(L)'
;MTFRRERMAMVFEPRDMMLNAMQPFGDVPIVTVSRNGRWLAIVRRDAPVSSPSTVSVELRDLESGRTRTTRHPFEPVPLTAQVVDSAVTELIRPYKQFPWARDSIRAKLYRPRFRPPVQAAFVEDGGRVWLRETVPEGTTRTVWRIVEPDGGVGVRVSVPGGVRVLAAQENRVLAAVVDADDVPVLARYLIPATAGGAR
;
A
#
# COMPACT_ATOMS: atom_id res chain seq x y z
N MET A 1 15.51 15.09 -5.72
CA MET A 1 15.22 13.74 -5.22
C MET A 1 15.27 12.81 -6.43
N THR A 2 16.32 12.01 -6.58
CA THR A 2 16.50 11.15 -7.76
C THR A 2 15.82 9.81 -7.55
N PHE A 3 14.69 9.58 -8.22
CA PHE A 3 13.99 8.29 -8.18
C PHE A 3 14.77 7.26 -8.99
N ARG A 4 15.15 6.13 -8.36
CA ARG A 4 15.69 4.99 -9.11
C ARG A 4 14.55 4.28 -9.82
N ARG A 5 14.45 4.47 -11.15
CA ARG A 5 13.38 3.92 -12.01
C ARG A 5 13.18 2.41 -11.84
N GLU A 6 14.27 1.68 -11.60
CA GLU A 6 14.31 0.23 -11.37
C GLU A 6 13.46 -0.25 -10.18
N ARG A 7 13.19 0.63 -9.19
CA ARG A 7 12.36 0.30 -8.02
C ARG A 7 10.88 0.58 -8.22
N MET A 8 10.51 1.29 -9.28
CA MET A 8 9.11 1.60 -9.60
C MET A 8 8.52 0.59 -10.58
N ALA A 9 9.27 0.34 -11.65
CA ALA A 9 8.83 -0.49 -12.76
C ALA A 9 9.93 -1.46 -13.18
N MET A 10 9.51 -2.64 -13.59
CA MET A 10 10.32 -3.57 -14.37
C MET A 10 10.10 -3.24 -15.84
N VAL A 11 11.21 -3.06 -16.57
CA VAL A 11 11.22 -2.96 -18.02
C VAL A 11 11.84 -4.22 -18.59
N PHE A 12 11.11 -4.92 -19.45
CA PHE A 12 11.61 -6.07 -20.20
C PHE A 12 11.66 -5.74 -21.68
N GLU A 13 12.72 -6.20 -22.35
CA GLU A 13 12.91 -6.07 -23.79
C GLU A 13 13.28 -7.45 -24.39
N PRO A 14 12.34 -8.42 -24.44
CA PRO A 14 12.55 -9.65 -25.19
C PRO A 14 12.10 -9.42 -26.63
N ARG A 15 13.02 -9.51 -27.60
CA ARG A 15 12.72 -9.60 -29.04
C ARG A 15 11.66 -8.57 -29.49
N ASP A 16 11.98 -7.28 -29.37
CA ASP A 16 11.15 -6.13 -29.80
C ASP A 16 9.86 -5.87 -29.01
N MET A 17 9.65 -6.51 -27.84
CA MET A 17 8.48 -6.24 -26.99
C MET A 17 8.89 -5.48 -25.72
N MET A 18 8.38 -4.26 -25.50
CA MET A 18 8.62 -3.53 -24.25
C MET A 18 7.53 -3.84 -23.22
N LEU A 19 7.86 -4.62 -22.20
CA LEU A 19 6.94 -4.97 -21.12
C LEU A 19 7.20 -4.05 -19.92
N ASN A 20 6.18 -3.31 -19.51
CA ASN A 20 6.22 -2.49 -18.31
C ASN A 20 5.32 -3.12 -17.25
N ALA A 21 5.90 -3.48 -16.11
CA ALA A 21 5.15 -3.97 -14.95
C ALA A 21 5.57 -3.20 -13.70
N MET A 22 4.64 -2.93 -12.78
CA MET A 22 5.00 -2.34 -11.49
C MET A 22 5.81 -3.33 -10.66
N GLN A 23 6.83 -2.84 -9.95
CA GLN A 23 7.58 -3.66 -8.99
C GLN A 23 6.69 -3.97 -7.78
N PRO A 24 6.37 -5.25 -7.49
CA PRO A 24 5.48 -5.60 -6.37
C PRO A 24 6.09 -5.28 -5.01
N PHE A 25 7.42 -5.20 -4.92
CA PHE A 25 8.17 -4.84 -3.71
C PHE A 25 8.82 -3.45 -3.83
N GLY A 26 8.38 -2.65 -4.81
CA GLY A 26 8.85 -1.29 -4.99
C GLY A 26 8.59 -0.44 -3.76
N ASP A 27 9.61 0.29 -3.31
CA ASP A 27 9.58 1.12 -2.11
C ASP A 27 9.43 2.61 -2.44
N VAL A 28 9.07 2.92 -3.69
CA VAL A 28 8.80 4.29 -4.11
C VAL A 28 7.64 4.91 -3.30
N PRO A 29 7.69 6.23 -3.03
CA PRO A 29 6.62 6.91 -2.32
C PRO A 29 5.26 6.71 -2.98
N ILE A 30 4.22 6.57 -2.16
CA ILE A 30 2.84 6.62 -2.62
C ILE A 30 2.39 8.07 -2.58
N VAL A 31 1.93 8.59 -3.72
CA VAL A 31 1.35 9.93 -3.83
C VAL A 31 -0.15 9.76 -4.07
N THR A 32 -0.97 10.41 -3.24
CA THR A 32 -2.43 10.31 -3.32
C THR A 32 -3.05 11.67 -3.02
N VAL A 33 -4.21 11.93 -3.63
CA VAL A 33 -4.96 13.18 -3.50
C VAL A 33 -6.39 12.84 -3.07
N SER A 34 -6.98 13.66 -2.21
CA SER A 34 -8.37 13.46 -1.77
C SER A 34 -9.34 13.68 -2.93
N ARG A 35 -10.56 13.17 -2.81
CA ARG A 35 -11.54 13.25 -3.90
C ARG A 35 -11.92 14.69 -4.20
N ASN A 36 -12.01 15.53 -3.16
CA ASN A 36 -12.24 16.97 -3.32
C ASN A 36 -11.01 17.77 -3.78
N GLY A 37 -9.86 17.12 -4.01
CA GLY A 37 -8.63 17.79 -4.45
C GLY A 37 -7.92 18.63 -3.39
N ARG A 38 -8.47 18.76 -2.17
CA ARG A 38 -7.90 19.62 -1.12
C ARG A 38 -6.63 19.06 -0.50
N TRP A 39 -6.56 17.75 -0.29
CA TRP A 39 -5.46 17.12 0.45
C TRP A 39 -4.55 16.35 -0.47
N LEU A 40 -3.25 16.59 -0.34
CA LEU A 40 -2.20 15.80 -0.97
C LEU A 40 -1.42 15.06 0.12
N ALA A 41 -1.31 13.74 0.01
CA ALA A 41 -0.47 12.94 0.88
C ALA A 41 0.66 12.27 0.09
N ILE A 42 1.89 12.39 0.62
CA ILE A 42 3.09 11.71 0.14
C ILE A 42 3.56 10.75 1.25
N VAL A 43 3.42 9.45 1.00
CA VAL A 43 3.81 8.40 1.94
C VAL A 43 5.15 7.80 1.52
N ARG A 44 6.21 8.17 2.23
CA ARG A 44 7.55 7.59 2.03
C ARG A 44 7.65 6.28 2.81
N ARG A 45 7.85 5.19 2.07
CA ARG A 45 7.71 3.81 2.53
C ARG A 45 8.91 2.96 2.12
N ASP A 46 10.11 3.51 2.34
CA ASP A 46 11.37 2.84 2.01
C ASP A 46 11.41 1.43 2.62
N ALA A 47 11.95 0.47 1.86
CA ALA A 47 12.10 -0.88 2.37
C ALA A 47 13.08 -0.85 3.55
N PRO A 48 12.74 -1.45 4.70
CA PRO A 48 13.59 -1.40 5.89
C PRO A 48 14.94 -2.06 5.64
N VAL A 49 15.98 -1.58 6.32
CA VAL A 49 17.29 -2.26 6.42
C VAL A 49 17.52 -2.89 7.79
N SER A 50 16.79 -2.44 8.81
CA SER A 50 16.86 -2.87 10.21
C SER A 50 15.52 -2.68 10.91
N SER A 51 15.40 -3.22 12.14
CA SER A 51 14.30 -2.95 13.07
C SER A 51 14.82 -2.12 14.26
N PRO A 52 14.06 -1.14 14.79
CA PRO A 52 12.76 -0.65 14.29
C PRO A 52 12.93 0.21 13.03
N SER A 53 11.83 0.44 12.30
CA SER A 53 11.83 1.34 11.15
C SER A 53 10.56 2.21 11.12
N THR A 54 10.56 3.24 10.28
CA THR A 54 9.55 4.31 10.31
C THR A 54 9.02 4.65 8.92
N VAL A 55 7.71 4.79 8.78
CA VAL A 55 7.07 5.32 7.58
C VAL A 55 6.88 6.83 7.78
N SER A 56 7.17 7.63 6.75
CA SER A 56 6.94 9.08 6.82
C SER A 56 5.73 9.46 5.98
N VAL A 57 4.83 10.23 6.59
CA VAL A 57 3.64 10.77 5.93
C VAL A 57 3.79 12.27 5.87
N GLU A 58 3.77 12.83 4.67
CA GLU A 58 3.70 14.26 4.44
C GLU A 58 2.30 14.58 3.91
N LEU A 59 1.53 15.33 4.70
CA LEU A 59 0.18 15.78 4.36
C LEU A 59 0.21 17.28 4.07
N ARG A 60 -0.36 17.67 2.94
CA ARG A 60 -0.50 19.07 2.53
C ARG A 60 -1.97 19.41 2.34
N ASP A 61 -2.40 20.49 2.99
CA ASP A 61 -3.64 21.18 2.69
C ASP A 61 -3.37 22.14 1.53
N LEU A 62 -3.86 21.81 0.33
CA LEU A 62 -3.65 22.61 -0.88
C LEU A 62 -4.47 23.89 -0.89
N GLU A 63 -5.49 24.00 -0.03
CA GLU A 63 -6.29 25.22 0.12
C GLU A 63 -5.55 26.24 1.00
N SER A 64 -5.09 25.82 2.18
CA SER A 64 -4.39 26.69 3.12
C SER A 64 -2.86 26.78 2.92
N GLY A 65 -2.29 25.92 2.07
CA GLY A 65 -0.84 25.76 1.89
C GLY A 65 -0.12 25.08 3.06
N ARG A 66 -0.83 24.70 4.13
CA ARG A 66 -0.23 24.08 5.31
C ARG A 66 0.34 22.71 4.97
N THR A 67 1.55 22.44 5.44
CA THR A 67 2.23 21.15 5.29
C THR A 67 2.59 20.60 6.66
N ARG A 68 2.38 19.30 6.86
CA ARG A 68 2.79 18.57 8.06
C ARG A 68 3.45 17.26 7.64
N THR A 69 4.58 16.95 8.28
CA THR A 69 5.29 15.69 8.09
C THR A 69 5.39 14.96 9.41
N THR A 70 4.93 13.71 9.45
CA THR A 70 5.03 12.82 10.60
C THR A 70 5.79 11.55 10.26
N ARG A 71 6.25 10.86 11.31
CA ARG A 71 6.92 9.57 11.23
C ARG A 71 6.22 8.59 12.17
N HIS A 72 5.93 7.40 11.67
CA HIS A 72 5.22 6.38 12.44
C HIS A 72 6.05 5.10 12.50
N PRO A 73 6.25 4.53 13.70
CA PRO A 73 7.00 3.29 13.84
C PRO A 73 6.21 2.12 13.26
N PHE A 74 6.95 1.16 12.69
CA PHE A 74 6.42 -0.11 12.22
C PHE A 74 7.43 -1.24 12.48
N GLU A 75 6.91 -2.46 12.52
CA GLU A 75 7.73 -3.66 12.60
C GLU A 75 8.05 -4.16 11.18
N PRO A 76 9.33 -4.29 10.79
CA PRO A 76 9.70 -4.81 9.48
C PRO A 76 9.19 -6.25 9.26
N VAL A 77 8.58 -6.50 8.10
CA VAL A 77 8.15 -7.85 7.70
C VAL A 77 9.15 -8.42 6.69
N PRO A 78 9.81 -9.57 6.97
CA PRO A 78 10.76 -10.18 6.05
C PRO A 78 10.14 -10.48 4.67
N LEU A 79 10.95 -10.34 3.61
CA LEU A 79 10.59 -10.80 2.28
C LEU A 79 11.03 -12.26 2.11
N THR A 80 10.10 -13.21 2.26
CA THR A 80 10.38 -14.65 2.14
C THR A 80 10.48 -15.08 0.67
N ALA A 81 11.12 -16.23 0.43
CA ALA A 81 11.16 -16.83 -0.91
C ALA A 81 9.75 -17.13 -1.44
N GLN A 82 8.84 -17.58 -0.56
CA GLN A 82 7.45 -17.86 -0.89
C GLN A 82 6.70 -16.62 -1.39
N VAL A 83 6.88 -15.47 -0.73
CA VAL A 83 6.29 -14.19 -1.17
C VAL A 83 6.85 -13.78 -2.54
N VAL A 84 8.15 -13.99 -2.79
CA VAL A 84 8.78 -13.74 -4.09
C VAL A 84 8.19 -14.64 -5.17
N ASP A 85 8.09 -15.95 -4.92
CA ASP A 85 7.58 -16.92 -5.88
C ASP A 85 6.09 -16.69 -6.20
N SER A 86 5.29 -16.30 -5.21
CA SER A 86 3.90 -15.88 -5.38
C SER A 86 3.79 -14.64 -6.29
N ALA A 87 4.60 -13.61 -6.03
CA ALA A 87 4.62 -12.41 -6.86
C ALA A 87 5.06 -12.70 -8.31
N VAL A 88 6.07 -13.55 -8.51
CA VAL A 88 6.50 -13.99 -9.86
C VAL A 88 5.37 -14.74 -10.57
N THR A 89 4.64 -15.60 -9.85
CA THR A 89 3.52 -16.37 -10.40
C THR A 89 2.37 -15.47 -10.86
N GLU A 90 2.05 -14.41 -10.12
CA GLU A 90 1.03 -13.44 -10.55
C GLU A 90 1.52 -12.59 -11.73
N LEU A 91 2.78 -12.16 -11.72
CA LEU A 91 3.36 -11.35 -12.80
C LEU A 91 3.49 -12.13 -14.12
N ILE A 92 3.74 -13.44 -14.08
CA ILE A 92 3.86 -14.26 -15.30
C ILE A 92 2.51 -14.68 -15.88
N ARG A 93 1.40 -14.55 -15.14
CA ARG A 93 0.07 -15.00 -15.59
C ARG A 93 -0.29 -14.52 -17.01
N PRO A 94 -0.07 -13.24 -17.39
CA PRO A 94 -0.34 -12.75 -18.76
C PRO A 94 0.65 -13.28 -19.83
N TYR A 95 1.75 -13.88 -19.41
CA TYR A 95 2.90 -14.27 -20.22
C TYR A 95 3.21 -15.77 -20.13
N LYS A 96 2.26 -16.57 -19.64
CA LYS A 96 2.45 -18.02 -19.42
C LYS A 96 2.86 -18.78 -20.68
N GLN A 97 2.55 -18.25 -21.85
CA GLN A 97 2.94 -18.79 -23.16
C GLN A 97 4.43 -18.61 -23.49
N PHE A 98 5.17 -17.81 -22.72
CA PHE A 98 6.58 -17.52 -22.95
C PHE A 98 7.46 -18.22 -21.90
N PRO A 99 8.18 -19.30 -22.25
CA PRO A 99 9.00 -20.04 -21.28
C PRO A 99 10.07 -19.18 -20.59
N TRP A 100 10.62 -18.19 -21.30
CA TRP A 100 11.65 -17.28 -20.78
C TRP A 100 11.12 -16.26 -19.74
N ALA A 101 9.80 -16.04 -19.67
CA ALA A 101 9.23 -14.94 -18.87
C ALA A 101 9.50 -15.12 -17.38
N ARG A 102 9.47 -16.37 -16.87
CA ARG A 102 9.67 -16.66 -15.45
C ARG A 102 11.04 -16.19 -14.97
N ASP A 103 12.09 -16.65 -15.63
CA ASP A 103 13.46 -16.37 -15.23
C ASP A 103 13.82 -14.90 -15.46
N SER A 104 13.31 -14.31 -16.54
CA SER A 104 13.48 -12.88 -16.81
C SER A 104 12.83 -12.00 -15.73
N ILE A 105 11.58 -12.29 -15.36
CA ILE A 105 10.86 -11.60 -14.27
C ILE A 105 11.62 -11.76 -12.95
N ARG A 106 12.00 -12.98 -12.60
CA ARG A 106 12.72 -13.26 -11.35
C ARG A 106 14.05 -12.52 -11.27
N ALA A 107 14.80 -12.42 -12.37
CA ALA A 107 16.08 -11.73 -12.41
C ALA A 107 15.97 -10.21 -12.23
N LYS A 108 14.91 -9.59 -12.75
CA LYS A 108 14.69 -8.13 -12.71
C LYS A 108 13.89 -7.64 -11.49
N LEU A 109 13.38 -8.57 -10.69
CA LEU A 109 12.58 -8.24 -9.51
C LEU A 109 13.45 -7.55 -8.45
N TYR A 110 13.03 -6.34 -8.05
CA TYR A 110 13.61 -5.67 -6.89
C TYR A 110 13.24 -6.46 -5.61
N ARG A 111 14.24 -6.92 -4.86
CA ARG A 111 14.06 -7.84 -3.71
C ARG A 111 14.77 -7.31 -2.46
N PRO A 112 14.19 -6.34 -1.75
CA PRO A 112 14.75 -5.89 -0.48
C PRO A 112 14.68 -7.00 0.58
N ARG A 113 15.50 -6.91 1.63
CA ARG A 113 15.48 -7.87 2.75
C ARG A 113 14.12 -7.91 3.46
N PHE A 114 13.49 -6.74 3.61
CA PHE A 114 12.18 -6.56 4.22
C PHE A 114 11.22 -5.93 3.22
N ARG A 115 9.94 -6.26 3.33
CA ARG A 115 8.89 -5.68 2.50
C ARG A 115 8.70 -4.19 2.86
N PRO A 116 8.30 -3.34 1.89
CA PRO A 116 7.86 -1.99 2.20
C PRO A 116 6.75 -2.00 3.27
N PRO A 117 6.79 -1.10 4.26
CA PRO A 117 5.88 -1.12 5.41
C PRO A 117 4.42 -0.81 5.03
N VAL A 118 4.21 -0.10 3.93
CA VAL A 118 2.89 0.30 3.42
C VAL A 118 2.73 -0.21 2.00
N GLN A 119 1.62 -0.89 1.73
CA GLN A 119 1.32 -1.48 0.42
C GLN A 119 0.43 -0.59 -0.43
N ALA A 120 -0.43 0.18 0.21
CA ALA A 120 -1.35 1.10 -0.43
C ALA A 120 -1.64 2.26 0.53
N ALA A 121 -1.97 3.42 -0.01
CA ALA A 121 -2.44 4.55 0.77
C ALA A 121 -3.49 5.35 -0.01
N PHE A 122 -4.39 5.99 0.72
CA PHE A 122 -5.27 7.02 0.19
C PHE A 122 -5.52 8.08 1.25
N VAL A 123 -5.89 9.29 0.84
CA VAL A 123 -6.30 10.38 1.73
C VAL A 123 -7.78 10.69 1.50
N GLU A 124 -8.55 10.80 2.58
CA GLU A 124 -9.96 11.16 2.50
C GLU A 124 -10.17 12.69 2.56
N ASP A 125 -11.41 13.14 2.29
CA ASP A 125 -11.74 14.56 2.18
C ASP A 125 -11.57 15.35 3.50
N GLY A 126 -11.60 14.65 4.64
CA GLY A 126 -11.29 15.21 5.97
C GLY A 126 -9.80 15.31 6.29
N GLY A 127 -8.91 14.88 5.38
CA GLY A 127 -7.46 14.93 5.54
C GLY A 127 -6.84 13.73 6.27
N ARG A 128 -7.63 12.73 6.69
CA ARG A 128 -7.08 11.50 7.26
C ARG A 128 -6.40 10.67 6.19
N VAL A 129 -5.22 10.15 6.51
CA VAL A 129 -4.45 9.29 5.61
C VAL A 129 -4.59 7.84 6.05
N TRP A 130 -5.09 7.01 5.15
CA TRP A 130 -5.25 5.58 5.35
C TRP A 130 -4.06 4.84 4.78
N LEU A 131 -3.36 4.07 5.62
CA LEU A 131 -2.17 3.31 5.26
C LEU A 131 -2.44 1.81 5.38
N ARG A 132 -2.42 1.08 4.26
CA ARG A 132 -2.48 -0.39 4.28
C ARG A 132 -1.12 -0.94 4.70
N GLU A 133 -1.04 -1.44 5.93
CA GLU A 133 0.20 -2.00 6.47
C GLU A 133 0.55 -3.34 5.79
N THR A 134 1.84 -3.59 5.63
CA THR A 134 2.32 -4.94 5.34
C THR A 134 2.18 -5.80 6.58
N VAL A 135 1.53 -6.95 6.42
CA VAL A 135 1.35 -7.95 7.47
C VAL A 135 2.18 -9.21 7.19
N PRO A 136 2.53 -10.01 8.23
CA PRO A 136 3.18 -11.31 8.05
C PRO A 136 2.40 -12.25 7.14
N GLU A 137 3.13 -13.18 6.51
CA GLU A 137 2.54 -14.26 5.71
C GLU A 137 1.58 -15.13 6.55
N GLY A 138 0.52 -15.65 5.92
CA GLY A 138 -0.54 -16.39 6.61
C GLY A 138 -1.57 -15.51 7.34
N THR A 139 -1.37 -14.19 7.43
CA THR A 139 -2.37 -13.30 8.02
C THR A 139 -3.60 -13.20 7.12
N THR A 140 -4.77 -13.59 7.64
CA THR A 140 -6.05 -13.57 6.91
C THR A 140 -6.75 -12.22 6.90
N ARG A 141 -6.13 -11.19 7.50
CA ARG A 141 -6.68 -9.84 7.63
C ARG A 141 -5.74 -8.80 7.04
N THR A 142 -6.31 -7.83 6.36
CA THR A 142 -5.61 -6.59 5.99
C THR A 142 -5.71 -5.61 7.15
N VAL A 143 -4.61 -4.92 7.47
CA VAL A 143 -4.57 -3.90 8.52
C VAL A 143 -4.40 -2.53 7.88
N TRP A 144 -5.27 -1.60 8.24
CA TRP A 144 -5.21 -0.19 7.86
C TRP A 144 -4.89 0.64 9.10
N ARG A 145 -3.81 1.42 9.06
CA ARG A 145 -3.54 2.48 10.05
C ARG A 145 -4.09 3.79 9.54
N ILE A 146 -4.81 4.51 10.39
CA ILE A 146 -5.32 5.86 10.10
C ILE A 146 -4.38 6.87 10.75
N VAL A 147 -3.88 7.81 9.95
CA VAL A 147 -3.12 8.98 10.42
C VAL A 147 -4.05 10.18 10.35
N GLU A 148 -4.22 10.85 11.48
CA GLU A 148 -5.08 12.02 11.63
C GLU A 148 -4.49 13.24 10.90
N PRO A 149 -5.29 14.27 10.57
CA PRO A 149 -4.79 15.45 9.86
C PRO A 149 -3.76 16.24 10.69
N ASP A 150 -3.82 16.11 12.02
CA ASP A 150 -2.83 16.65 12.93
C ASP A 150 -1.56 15.76 13.03
N GLY A 151 -1.49 14.67 12.28
CA GLY A 151 -0.37 13.74 12.30
C GLY A 151 -0.38 12.76 13.49
N GLY A 152 -1.40 12.81 14.34
CA GLY A 152 -1.65 11.79 15.35
C GLY A 152 -1.89 10.42 14.70
N VAL A 153 -1.48 9.35 15.37
CA VAL A 153 -1.92 8.01 14.97
C VAL A 153 -3.31 7.80 15.56
N GLY A 154 -4.31 7.71 14.69
CA GLY A 154 -5.66 7.36 15.07
C GLY A 154 -5.78 5.85 15.29
N VAL A 155 -6.78 5.25 14.64
CA VAL A 155 -7.16 3.85 14.84
C VAL A 155 -6.43 2.92 13.88
N ARG A 156 -6.21 1.66 14.30
CA ARG A 156 -5.89 0.54 13.41
C ARG A 156 -7.16 -0.26 13.12
N VAL A 157 -7.55 -0.34 11.86
CA VAL A 157 -8.72 -1.08 11.38
C VAL A 157 -8.25 -2.40 10.77
N SER A 158 -8.76 -3.52 11.27
CA SER A 158 -8.50 -4.84 10.71
C SER A 158 -9.69 -5.30 9.89
N VAL A 159 -9.44 -5.70 8.65
CA VAL A 159 -10.47 -6.05 7.67
C VAL A 159 -10.17 -7.44 7.12
N PRO A 160 -11.15 -8.34 6.94
CA PRO A 160 -10.90 -9.66 6.35
C PRO A 160 -10.21 -9.59 4.97
N GLY A 161 -9.39 -10.59 4.64
CA GLY A 161 -8.54 -10.60 3.44
C GLY A 161 -9.27 -10.52 2.09
N GLY A 162 -10.56 -10.86 2.06
CA GLY A 162 -11.44 -10.73 0.88
C GLY A 162 -12.11 -9.36 0.73
N VAL A 163 -11.87 -8.43 1.66
CA VAL A 163 -12.48 -7.09 1.64
C VAL A 163 -11.46 -6.07 1.12
N ARG A 164 -11.82 -5.39 0.03
CA ARG A 164 -11.02 -4.32 -0.57
C ARG A 164 -11.61 -2.96 -0.21
N VAL A 165 -10.92 -2.21 0.65
CA VAL A 165 -11.28 -0.82 0.94
C VAL A 165 -11.11 0.05 -0.31
N LEU A 166 -12.17 0.76 -0.69
CA LEU A 166 -12.21 1.63 -1.88
C LEU A 166 -12.17 3.11 -1.51
N ALA A 167 -12.88 3.48 -0.44
CA ALA A 167 -12.93 4.85 0.08
C ALA A 167 -13.30 4.84 1.56
N ALA A 168 -12.98 5.92 2.27
CA ALA A 168 -13.45 6.18 3.61
C ALA A 168 -13.89 7.64 3.74
N GLN A 169 -14.85 7.88 4.63
CA GLN A 169 -15.31 9.20 5.03
C GLN A 169 -15.79 9.10 6.48
N GLU A 170 -15.24 9.91 7.37
CA GLU A 170 -15.57 9.90 8.79
C GLU A 170 -15.47 8.48 9.40
N ASN A 171 -16.53 7.96 9.99
CA ASN A 171 -16.56 6.61 10.54
C ASN A 171 -17.11 5.57 9.54
N ARG A 172 -17.12 5.86 8.24
CA ARG A 172 -17.68 4.98 7.21
C ARG A 172 -16.62 4.56 6.21
N VAL A 173 -16.65 3.28 5.84
CA VAL A 173 -15.78 2.70 4.81
C VAL A 173 -16.65 2.12 3.71
N LEU A 174 -16.36 2.49 2.47
CA LEU A 174 -16.87 1.80 1.29
C LEU A 174 -15.85 0.76 0.88
N ALA A 175 -16.28 -0.50 0.78
CA ALA A 175 -15.42 -1.60 0.37
C ALA A 175 -16.11 -2.48 -0.68
N ALA A 176 -15.30 -3.12 -1.51
CA ALA A 176 -15.71 -4.22 -2.35
C ALA A 176 -15.48 -5.53 -1.59
N VAL A 177 -16.49 -6.39 -1.55
CA VAL A 177 -16.42 -7.75 -1.00
C VAL A 177 -16.93 -8.73 -2.04
N VAL A 178 -16.46 -9.97 -1.94
CA VAL A 178 -16.95 -11.07 -2.78
C VAL A 178 -18.03 -11.81 -1.98
N ASP A 179 -19.21 -12.00 -2.57
CA ASP A 179 -20.30 -12.74 -1.95
C ASP A 179 -20.14 -14.27 -2.12
N ALA A 180 -21.20 -15.03 -1.81
CA ALA A 180 -21.17 -16.50 -1.87
C ALA A 180 -21.06 -17.06 -3.30
N ASP A 181 -21.39 -16.26 -4.32
CA ASP A 181 -21.40 -16.65 -5.73
C ASP A 181 -20.19 -16.07 -6.48
N ASP A 182 -19.15 -15.68 -5.74
CA ASP A 182 -17.94 -15.02 -6.26
C ASP A 182 -18.21 -13.67 -6.97
N VAL A 183 -19.34 -13.02 -6.70
CA VAL A 183 -19.70 -11.73 -7.31
C VAL A 183 -19.18 -10.57 -6.45
N PRO A 184 -18.44 -9.60 -7.03
CA PRO A 184 -18.05 -8.39 -6.30
C PRO A 184 -19.26 -7.50 -5.99
N VAL A 185 -19.53 -7.26 -4.71
CA VAL A 185 -20.57 -6.35 -4.23
C VAL A 185 -19.97 -5.20 -3.41
N LEU A 186 -20.65 -4.05 -3.42
CA LEU A 186 -20.27 -2.89 -2.61
C LEU A 186 -20.91 -2.98 -1.22
N ALA A 187 -20.07 -2.99 -0.19
CA ALA A 187 -20.49 -2.97 1.20
C ALA A 187 -20.07 -1.67 1.88
N ARG A 188 -20.93 -1.18 2.78
CA ARG A 188 -20.64 -0.04 3.64
C ARG A 188 -20.47 -0.51 5.07
N TYR A 189 -19.31 -0.22 5.64
CA TYR A 189 -18.98 -0.56 7.02
C TYR A 189 -18.94 0.69 7.88
N LEU A 190 -19.35 0.55 9.15
CA LEU A 190 -19.12 1.53 10.19
C LEU A 190 -17.86 1.14 10.96
N ILE A 191 -16.94 2.09 11.10
CA ILE A 191 -15.83 2.00 12.04
C ILE A 191 -16.42 2.40 13.39
N PRO A 192 -16.40 1.51 14.40
CA PRO A 192 -16.81 1.89 15.73
C PRO A 192 -16.03 3.12 16.16
N ALA A 193 -16.69 4.10 16.77
CA ALA A 193 -15.96 5.16 17.44
C ALA A 193 -15.01 4.48 18.43
N THR A 194 -13.72 4.71 18.28
CA THR A 194 -12.78 4.37 19.35
C THR A 194 -13.30 5.10 20.58
N ALA A 195 -13.64 4.36 21.64
CA ALA A 195 -13.90 4.96 22.93
C ALA A 195 -12.67 5.81 23.26
N GLY A 196 -12.78 7.12 23.07
CA GLY A 196 -11.68 8.03 23.26
C GLY A 196 -11.24 7.86 24.70
N GLY A 197 -9.99 7.42 24.90
CA GLY A 197 -9.33 7.65 26.16
C GLY A 197 -9.36 9.15 26.36
N ALA A 198 -10.25 9.61 27.24
CA ALA A 198 -10.26 10.97 27.73
C ALA A 198 -8.82 11.28 28.18
N ARG A 199 -8.21 12.26 27.53
CA ARG A 199 -7.00 12.90 28.01
C ARG A 199 -7.40 14.21 28.67
#